data_AF-A0A3M0Y6Q2-F1
#
_entry.id   AF-A0A3M0Y6Q2-F1
#
_cell.length_a   1.000
_cell.length_b   1.000
_cell.length_c   1.000
_cell.angle_alpha   90.00
_cell.angle_beta   90.00
_cell.angle_gamma   90.00
#
_symmetry.space_group_name_H-M   'P 1'
#
loop_
_entity.id
_entity.type
_entity.pdbx_description
1 polymer ?
#
loop_
_entity_poly.entity_id
_entity_poly.type
_entity_poly.pdbx_seq_one_letter_code
_entity_poly.pdbx_strand_id
1 'polypeptide(L)'
;MEVSKKAIIGVAFGLLILGVAFVGASSYYSAYELHKRMLGADKFEAMHSAMMRGDFEAAEKYHETLDFECPMHELVKNNEISMRDFQIMHEWMASGNFPTEKPAELSDAAWELHKKHHPN
;
A
#
# COMPACT_ATOMS: atom_id res chain seq x y z
N MET A 1 -0.23 -28.37 -29.13
CA MET A 1 -0.17 -28.64 -27.66
C MET A 1 -1.07 -27.61 -27.00
N GLU A 2 -2.35 -27.94 -26.80
CA GLU A 2 -3.29 -27.04 -26.14
C GLU A 2 -3.05 -27.08 -24.63
N VAL A 3 -2.44 -26.02 -24.10
CA VAL A 3 -2.36 -25.84 -22.64
C VAL A 3 -3.78 -25.49 -22.18
N SER A 4 -4.39 -26.39 -21.41
CA SER A 4 -5.73 -26.20 -20.84
C SER A 4 -5.76 -24.89 -20.04
N LYS A 5 -6.72 -24.01 -20.34
CA LYS A 5 -6.92 -22.71 -19.64
C LYS A 5 -6.93 -22.85 -18.11
N LYS A 6 -7.33 -24.02 -17.59
CA LYS A 6 -7.33 -24.36 -16.16
C LYS A 6 -5.92 -24.47 -15.57
N ALA A 7 -4.92 -24.90 -16.34
CA ALA A 7 -3.53 -24.98 -15.91
C ALA A 7 -2.88 -23.59 -15.80
N ILE A 8 -3.22 -22.66 -16.69
CA ILE A 8 -2.71 -21.27 -16.66
C ILE A 8 -3.27 -20.52 -15.44
N ILE A 9 -4.56 -20.71 -15.14
CA ILE A 9 -5.20 -20.10 -13.96
C ILE A 9 -4.63 -20.69 -12.66
N GLY A 10 -4.37 -22.00 -12.61
CA GLY A 10 -3.75 -22.65 -11.44
C GLY A 10 -2.32 -22.16 -11.15
N VAL A 11 -1.53 -21.89 -12.19
CA VAL A 11 -0.17 -21.35 -12.05
C VAL A 11 -0.19 -19.87 -11.65
N ALA A 12 -1.14 -19.09 -12.19
CA ALA A 12 -1.30 -17.68 -11.81
C ALA A 12 -1.73 -17.52 -10.35
N PHE A 13 -2.66 -18.36 -9.86
CA PHE A 13 -3.05 -18.37 -8.44
C PHE A 13 -1.93 -18.87 -7.53
N GLY A 14 -1.14 -19.85 -7.98
CA GLY A 14 0.04 -20.32 -7.23
C GLY A 14 1.11 -19.23 -7.06
N LEU A 15 1.35 -18.43 -8.10
CA LEU A 15 2.28 -17.29 -8.04
C LEU A 15 1.75 -16.13 -7.20
N LEU A 16 0.44 -15.89 -7.17
CA LEU A 16 -0.20 -14.89 -6.31
C LEU A 16 -0.09 -15.24 -4.83
N ILE A 17 -0.31 -16.51 -4.46
CA ILE A 17 -0.20 -16.97 -3.06
C ILE A 17 1.28 -17.04 -2.63
N LEU A 18 2.20 -17.43 -3.52
CA LEU A 18 3.64 -17.34 -3.27
C LEU A 18 4.14 -15.88 -3.17
N GLY A 19 3.50 -14.96 -3.90
CA GLY A 19 3.75 -13.52 -3.83
C GLY A 19 3.36 -12.91 -2.48
N VAL A 20 2.27 -13.38 -1.87
CA VAL A 20 1.81 -12.95 -0.53
C VAL A 20 2.66 -13.58 0.59
N ALA A 21 3.18 -14.80 0.39
CA ALA A 21 3.98 -15.50 1.40
C ALA A 21 5.46 -15.03 1.49
N PHE A 22 6.02 -14.43 0.44
CA PHE A 22 7.42 -13.95 0.45
C PHE A 22 7.61 -12.55 1.10
N VAL A 23 6.52 -11.89 1.51
CA VAL A 23 6.50 -10.52 2.07
C VAL A 23 7.00 -10.45 3.54
N GLY A 24 7.40 -11.57 4.12
CA GLY A 24 7.76 -11.66 5.55
C GLY A 24 9.06 -10.98 6.00
N ALA A 25 9.93 -10.49 5.11
CA ALA A 25 11.24 -9.97 5.52
C ALA A 25 11.65 -8.60 4.94
N SER A 26 10.81 -7.94 4.13
CA SER A 26 11.14 -6.63 3.52
C SER A 26 9.90 -5.80 3.14
N SER A 27 8.86 -5.85 3.97
CA SER A 27 7.51 -5.31 3.75
C SER A 27 7.47 -3.92 3.09
N TYR A 28 8.25 -2.94 3.56
CA TYR A 28 8.26 -1.60 2.98
C TYR A 28 9.27 -1.38 1.86
N TYR A 29 10.31 -2.21 1.72
CA TYR A 29 11.13 -2.18 0.49
C TYR A 29 10.30 -2.74 -0.68
N SER A 30 9.56 -3.82 -0.42
CA SER A 30 8.55 -4.36 -1.33
C SER A 30 7.42 -3.35 -1.59
N ALA A 31 6.90 -2.69 -0.55
CA ALA A 31 5.87 -1.66 -0.70
C ALA A 31 6.40 -0.42 -1.42
N TYR A 32 7.63 0.02 -1.17
CA TYR A 32 8.30 1.12 -1.86
C TYR A 32 8.46 0.81 -3.35
N GLU A 33 8.97 -0.36 -3.69
CA GLU A 33 9.13 -0.77 -5.09
C GLU A 33 7.77 -0.94 -5.79
N LEU A 34 6.77 -1.50 -5.11
CA LEU A 34 5.39 -1.58 -5.61
C LEU A 34 4.78 -0.19 -5.80
N HIS A 35 4.86 0.67 -4.79
CA HIS A 35 4.36 2.05 -4.80
C HIS A 35 4.99 2.84 -5.95
N LYS A 36 6.31 2.73 -6.11
CA LYS A 36 7.05 3.37 -7.20
C LYS A 36 6.64 2.86 -8.58
N ARG A 37 6.40 1.55 -8.74
CA ARG A 37 5.90 0.97 -10.00
C ARG A 37 4.48 1.42 -10.32
N MET A 38 3.63 1.52 -9.29
CA MET A 38 2.23 1.92 -9.44
C MET A 38 2.09 3.42 -9.74
N LEU A 39 2.94 4.29 -9.16
CA LEU A 39 2.99 5.72 -9.49
C LEU A 39 3.25 6.02 -10.97
N GLY A 40 3.81 5.08 -11.73
CA GLY A 40 3.96 5.21 -13.18
C GLY A 40 2.67 5.03 -13.99
N ALA A 41 1.54 4.70 -13.34
CA ALA A 41 0.25 4.50 -14.00
C ALA A 41 -0.70 5.68 -13.73
N ASP A 42 -1.20 6.33 -14.80
CA ASP A 42 -2.05 7.53 -14.74
C ASP A 42 -3.24 7.42 -13.77
N LYS A 43 -3.90 6.26 -13.74
CA LYS A 43 -5.05 6.01 -12.86
C LYS A 43 -4.66 5.92 -11.39
N PHE A 44 -3.50 5.33 -11.10
CA PHE A 44 -2.99 5.25 -9.73
C PHE A 44 -2.54 6.63 -9.25
N GLU A 45 -1.90 7.43 -10.11
CA GLU A 45 -1.53 8.80 -9.76
C GLU A 45 -2.76 9.67 -9.46
N ALA A 46 -3.82 9.55 -10.27
CA ALA A 46 -5.09 10.25 -10.03
C ALA A 46 -5.74 9.83 -8.71
N MET A 47 -5.79 8.52 -8.45
CA MET A 47 -6.30 7.94 -7.22
C MET A 47 -5.49 8.41 -6.00
N HIS A 48 -4.17 8.28 -6.04
CA HIS A 48 -3.25 8.66 -4.97
C HIS A 48 -3.34 10.16 -4.69
N SER A 49 -3.42 10.99 -5.73
CA SER A 49 -3.61 12.43 -5.58
C SER A 49 -4.94 12.79 -4.92
N ALA A 50 -6.01 12.06 -5.21
CA ALA A 50 -7.29 12.22 -4.53
C ALA A 50 -7.19 11.84 -3.05
N MET A 51 -6.58 10.68 -2.73
CA MET A 51 -6.36 10.23 -1.35
C MET A 51 -5.53 11.23 -0.54
N MET A 52 -4.43 11.75 -1.10
CA MET A 52 -3.55 12.70 -0.41
C MET A 52 -4.24 14.03 -0.07
N ARG A 53 -5.34 14.36 -0.77
CA ARG A 53 -6.21 15.51 -0.49
C ARG A 53 -7.38 15.18 0.44
N GLY A 54 -7.56 13.92 0.84
CA GLY A 54 -8.70 13.45 1.62
C GLY A 54 -9.98 13.27 0.81
N ASP A 55 -9.90 13.25 -0.52
CA ASP A 55 -11.04 13.02 -1.42
C ASP A 55 -11.21 11.50 -1.64
N PHE A 56 -11.72 10.83 -0.61
CA PHE A 56 -11.88 9.37 -0.61
C PHE A 56 -12.91 8.87 -1.62
N GLU A 57 -13.98 9.63 -1.85
CA GLU A 57 -14.99 9.28 -2.85
C GLU A 57 -14.39 9.26 -4.27
N ALA A 58 -13.52 10.24 -4.60
CA ALA A 58 -12.82 10.22 -5.87
C ALA A 58 -11.78 9.10 -5.97
N ALA A 59 -11.10 8.78 -4.87
CA ALA A 59 -10.13 7.68 -4.83
C ALA A 59 -10.80 6.30 -5.01
N GLU A 60 -11.92 6.05 -4.34
CA GLU A 60 -12.64 4.77 -4.40
C GLU A 60 -13.12 4.41 -5.81
N LYS A 61 -13.41 5.40 -6.65
CA LYS A 61 -13.77 5.19 -8.08
C LYS A 61 -12.68 4.46 -8.87
N TYR A 62 -11.43 4.48 -8.40
CA TYR A 62 -10.33 3.81 -9.06
C TYR A 62 -10.00 2.44 -8.46
N HIS A 63 -10.46 2.12 -7.24
CA HIS A 63 -10.22 0.83 -6.60
C HIS A 63 -10.77 -0.35 -7.42
N GLU A 64 -11.96 -0.20 -8.01
CA GLU A 64 -12.57 -1.23 -8.88
C GLU A 64 -11.72 -1.57 -10.11
N THR A 65 -10.84 -0.64 -10.53
CA THR A 65 -10.06 -0.77 -11.76
C THR A 65 -8.57 -1.04 -11.55
N LEU A 66 -8.07 -0.81 -10.34
CA LEU A 66 -6.63 -0.87 -10.02
C LEU A 66 -6.20 -2.13 -9.27
N ASP A 67 -7.14 -3.01 -8.86
CA ASP A 67 -6.88 -4.22 -8.06
C ASP A 67 -5.86 -3.96 -6.93
N PHE A 68 -6.01 -2.80 -6.28
CA PHE A 68 -5.09 -2.28 -5.30
C PHE A 68 -5.86 -1.59 -4.19
N GLU A 69 -5.58 -1.99 -2.95
CA GLU A 69 -6.09 -1.37 -1.74
C GLU A 69 -4.91 -0.88 -0.90
N CYS A 70 -4.97 0.38 -0.46
CA CYS A 70 -4.02 0.91 0.51
C CYS A 70 -4.57 0.66 1.93
N PRO A 71 -3.93 -0.19 2.76
CA PRO A 71 -4.44 -0.50 4.11
C PRO A 71 -4.59 0.73 5.01
N MET A 72 -3.87 1.81 4.73
CA MET A 72 -3.98 3.07 5.47
C MET A 72 -5.24 3.87 5.14
N HIS A 73 -5.84 3.65 3.97
CA HIS A 73 -7.02 4.41 3.53
C HIS A 73 -8.20 4.18 4.47
N GLU A 74 -8.52 2.92 4.78
CA GLU A 74 -9.58 2.58 5.73
C GLU A 74 -9.30 3.13 7.14
N LEU A 75 -8.04 3.14 7.57
CA LEU A 75 -7.67 3.68 8.87
C LEU A 75 -7.93 5.21 8.96
N VAL A 76 -7.66 5.95 7.89
CA VAL A 76 -7.98 7.39 7.88
C VAL A 76 -9.49 7.61 7.82
N LYS A 77 -10.20 6.85 6.98
CA LYS A 77 -11.66 6.92 6.83
C LYS A 77 -12.39 6.64 8.15
N ASN A 78 -11.88 5.70 8.94
CA ASN A 78 -12.38 5.36 10.27
C ASN A 78 -11.89 6.30 11.38
N ASN A 79 -11.11 7.34 11.05
CA ASN A 79 -10.45 8.26 11.98
C ASN A 79 -9.53 7.55 13.01
N GLU A 80 -8.98 6.38 12.66
CA GLU A 80 -7.99 5.68 13.47
C GLU A 80 -6.61 6.33 13.39
N ILE A 81 -6.30 6.94 12.24
CA ILE A 81 -5.13 7.80 12.04
C ILE A 81 -5.56 9.11 11.35
N SER A 82 -4.79 10.18 11.55
CA SER A 82 -5.10 11.46 10.90
C SER A 82 -4.67 11.47 9.43
N MET A 83 -5.26 12.37 8.63
CA MET A 83 -4.75 12.68 7.28
C MET A 83 -3.28 13.11 7.31
N ARG A 84 -2.82 13.76 8.38
CA ARG A 84 -1.41 14.16 8.52
C ARG A 84 -0.52 12.94 8.72
N ASP A 85 -0.91 11.99 9.57
CA ASP A 85 -0.17 10.74 9.75
C ASP A 85 -0.06 9.97 8.43
N PHE A 86 -1.18 9.85 7.70
CA PHE A 86 -1.24 9.22 6.40
C PHE A 86 -0.24 9.81 5.40
N GLN A 87 -0.17 11.14 5.32
CA GLN A 87 0.74 11.85 4.43
C GLN A 87 2.20 11.62 4.82
N ILE A 88 2.53 11.67 6.12
CA ILE A 88 3.88 11.39 6.63
C ILE A 88 4.31 9.97 6.22
N MET A 89 3.45 8.98 6.45
CA MET A 89 3.78 7.59 6.15
C MET A 89 3.91 7.35 4.63
N HIS A 90 3.10 8.01 3.80
CA HIS A 90 3.25 7.97 2.34
C HIS A 90 4.54 8.63 1.86
N GLU A 91 5.00 9.70 2.52
CA GLU A 91 6.29 10.31 2.22
C GLU A 91 7.46 9.35 2.49
N TRP A 92 7.37 8.53 3.53
CA TRP A 92 8.36 7.46 3.78
C TRP A 92 8.32 6.40 2.69
N MET A 93 7.12 6.00 2.24
CA MET A 93 6.95 5.09 1.10
C MET A 93 7.39 5.68 -0.24
N ALA A 94 7.43 7.01 -0.38
CA ALA A 94 7.92 7.66 -1.60
C ALA A 94 9.44 7.85 -1.58
N SER A 95 10.01 8.15 -0.40
CA SER A 95 11.44 8.43 -0.24
C SER A 95 12.29 7.20 0.07
N GLY A 96 11.67 6.13 0.60
CA GLY A 96 12.37 4.97 1.15
C GLY A 96 13.03 5.22 2.52
N ASN A 97 12.83 6.40 3.11
CA ASN A 97 13.42 6.77 4.40
C ASN A 97 12.46 6.44 5.53
N PHE A 98 12.64 5.26 6.13
CA PHE A 98 11.83 4.78 7.24
C PHE A 98 12.51 5.08 8.58
N PRO A 99 11.86 5.81 9.50
CA PRO A 99 12.47 6.14 10.77
C PRO A 99 12.54 4.91 11.69
N THR A 100 13.64 4.78 12.42
CA THR A 100 13.83 3.71 13.43
C THR A 100 13.21 4.05 14.78
N GLU A 101 12.93 5.34 15.01
CA GLU A 101 12.34 5.87 16.24
C GLU A 101 11.08 6.66 15.90
N LYS A 102 10.15 6.74 16.85
CA LYS A 102 8.86 7.41 16.65
C LYS A 102 9.08 8.93 16.48
N PRO A 103 8.67 9.54 15.35
CA PRO A 103 8.65 11.00 15.22
C PRO A 103 7.65 11.64 16.19
N ALA A 104 7.96 12.84 16.67
CA ALA A 104 7.14 13.54 17.65
C ALA A 104 5.76 13.93 17.09
N GLU A 105 5.70 14.22 15.79
CA GLU A 105 4.49 14.60 15.07
C GLU A 105 3.61 13.42 14.64
N LEU A 106 4.07 12.18 14.78
CA LEU A 106 3.32 10.99 14.39
C LEU A 106 2.47 10.48 15.57
N SER A 107 1.21 10.11 15.29
CA SER A 107 0.37 9.46 16.31
C SER A 107 0.88 8.08 16.74
N ASP A 108 0.50 7.63 17.93
CA ASP A 108 0.81 6.28 18.40
C ASP A 108 0.19 5.21 17.50
N ALA A 109 -1.04 5.40 17.03
CA ALA A 109 -1.72 4.46 16.14
C ALA A 109 -0.96 4.27 14.81
N ALA A 110 -0.51 5.37 14.20
CA ALA A 110 0.32 5.33 12.99
C ALA A 110 1.70 4.70 13.26
N TRP A 111 2.28 4.93 14.45
CA TRP A 111 3.53 4.29 14.85
C TRP A 111 3.38 2.76 15.03
N GLU A 112 2.31 2.31 15.67
CA GLU A 112 2.02 0.88 15.80
C GLU A 112 1.80 0.23 14.43
N LEU A 113 1.16 0.93 13.50
CA LEU A 113 1.04 0.46 12.12
C LEU A 113 2.42 0.31 11.46
N HIS A 114 3.28 1.32 11.57
CA HIS A 114 4.65 1.26 11.09
C HIS A 114 5.39 0.02 11.64
N LYS A 115 5.36 -0.19 12.96
CA LYS A 115 6.00 -1.34 13.62
C LYS A 115 5.42 -2.70 13.23
N LYS A 116 4.11 -2.81 12.97
CA LYS A 116 3.50 -4.07 12.50
C LYS A 116 4.09 -4.51 11.16
N HIS A 117 4.45 -3.54 10.31
CA HIS A 117 5.10 -3.80 9.04
C HIS A 117 6.64 -3.86 9.19
N HIS A 118 7.23 -3.25 10.21
CA HIS A 118 8.66 -3.34 10.57
C HIS A 118 8.87 -3.81 12.01
N PRO A 119 8.75 -5.12 12.28
CA PRO A 119 9.21 -5.66 13.54
C PRO A 119 10.74 -5.62 13.51
N ASN A 120 11.33 -4.60 14.13
CA ASN A 120 12.71 -4.69 14.61
C ASN A 120 12.74 -5.59 15.84
#